data_AF-A0A1Y2HJT8-F1
#
_entry.id   AF-A0A1Y2HJT8-F1
#
_cell.length_a   1.000
_cell.length_b   1.000
_cell.length_c   1.000
_cell.angle_alpha   90.00
_cell.angle_beta   90.00
_cell.angle_gamma   90.00
#
_symmetry.space_group_name_H-M   'P 1'
#
loop_
_entity.id
_entity.type
_entity.pdbx_description
1 polymer ?
#
loop_
_entity_poly.entity_id
_entity_poly.type
_entity_poly.pdbx_seq_one_letter_code
_entity_poly.pdbx_strand_id
1 'polypeptide(L)'
;MSTASAAPGGPSVAGGQANETEGDWNLDFTCVFCEEVNPEFVQQRLDEHYWRECPCLCACAYCSEVVEVANMHTHLKLECKSPQAKGVQLPADTCVMCRAKVGLGEAAFRRHLLVGSGCAKAVRKPKLGVKYRL
;
A
#
# COMPACT_ATOMS: atom_id res chain seq x y z
N MET A 1 -56.12 -53.24 -4.09
CA MET A 1 -54.67 -53.26 -4.39
C MET A 1 -54.29 -51.84 -4.80
N SER A 2 -53.34 -51.12 -4.23
CA SER A 2 -52.42 -51.38 -3.12
C SER A 2 -51.99 -50.03 -2.55
N THR A 3 -51.79 -50.01 -1.25
CA THR A 3 -51.17 -48.94 -0.47
C THR A 3 -49.65 -48.90 -0.71
N ALA A 4 -49.05 -47.73 -0.54
CA ALA A 4 -47.62 -47.55 -0.24
C ALA A 4 -47.55 -46.27 0.62
N SER A 5 -47.33 -46.28 1.95
CA SER A 5 -46.36 -46.94 2.84
C SER A 5 -44.98 -46.26 2.87
N ALA A 6 -44.79 -45.60 4.01
CA ALA A 6 -43.65 -44.96 4.69
C ALA A 6 -42.17 -45.14 4.24
N ALA A 7 -41.46 -44.01 4.32
CA ALA A 7 -40.12 -43.67 4.90
C ALA A 7 -38.92 -44.65 4.83
N PRO A 8 -37.68 -44.14 4.70
CA PRO A 8 -36.84 -43.79 5.87
C PRO A 8 -36.03 -42.49 5.66
N GLY A 9 -35.69 -41.69 6.68
CA GLY A 9 -34.62 -41.98 7.64
C GLY A 9 -33.26 -41.58 7.06
N GLY A 10 -32.90 -40.29 7.18
CA GLY A 10 -31.57 -39.76 6.81
C GLY A 10 -30.80 -39.27 8.05
N PRO A 11 -29.47 -39.43 8.10
CA PRO A 11 -28.70 -39.33 9.33
C PRO A 11 -28.56 -37.88 9.79
N SER A 12 -28.71 -37.69 11.10
CA SER A 12 -28.29 -36.48 11.80
C SER A 12 -26.76 -36.43 11.79
N VAL A 13 -26.21 -35.66 10.86
CA VAL A 13 -24.77 -35.35 10.84
C VAL A 13 -24.51 -34.32 11.94
N ALA A 14 -23.87 -34.78 13.01
CA ALA A 14 -23.26 -33.90 13.99
C ALA A 14 -22.20 -33.06 13.27
N GLY A 15 -22.53 -31.79 13.01
CA GLY A 15 -21.61 -30.80 12.50
C GLY A 15 -20.50 -30.58 13.51
N GLY A 16 -19.39 -31.29 13.32
CA GLY A 16 -18.12 -30.98 13.95
C GLY A 16 -17.71 -29.57 13.56
N GLN A 17 -17.54 -28.72 14.57
CA GLN A 17 -16.90 -27.42 14.43
C GLN A 17 -15.47 -27.65 13.93
N ALA A 18 -15.27 -27.45 12.63
CA ALA A 18 -13.94 -27.32 12.05
C ALA A 18 -13.48 -25.88 12.27
N ASN A 19 -12.54 -25.78 13.19
CA ASN A 19 -11.74 -24.64 13.55
C ASN A 19 -11.17 -23.90 12.32
N GLU A 20 -11.54 -22.63 12.25
CA GLU A 20 -10.80 -21.45 11.78
C GLU A 20 -9.44 -21.69 11.10
N THR A 21 -9.39 -21.44 9.79
CA THR A 21 -8.23 -20.77 9.15
C THR A 21 -8.74 -19.77 8.13
N GLU A 22 -9.60 -18.86 8.60
CA GLU A 22 -9.85 -17.60 7.89
C GLU A 22 -8.68 -16.66 8.22
N GLY A 23 -7.66 -16.59 7.36
CA GLY A 23 -6.51 -15.74 7.69
C GLY A 23 -5.30 -15.71 6.77
N ASP A 24 -5.40 -16.08 5.49
CA ASP A 24 -4.32 -15.84 4.53
C ASP A 24 -4.45 -14.47 3.84
N TRP A 25 -4.86 -13.44 4.59
CA TRP A 25 -4.92 -12.06 4.08
C TRP A 25 -3.54 -11.37 4.14
N ASN A 26 -2.49 -12.11 4.46
CA ASN A 26 -1.13 -11.59 4.69
C ASN A 26 -0.04 -12.47 4.07
N LEU A 27 -0.27 -12.98 2.86
CA LEU A 27 0.61 -13.99 2.25
C LEU A 27 2.06 -13.50 2.01
N ASP A 28 2.35 -12.20 2.11
CA ASP A 28 3.70 -11.68 1.88
C ASP A 28 4.29 -10.76 2.96
N PHE A 29 3.55 -10.34 4.00
CA PHE A 29 4.06 -9.39 5.00
C PHE A 29 4.82 -8.19 4.38
N THR A 30 4.33 -7.73 3.22
CA THR A 30 5.06 -6.82 2.32
C THR A 30 4.23 -5.57 2.07
N CYS A 31 4.88 -4.41 2.19
CA CYS A 31 4.27 -3.14 1.80
C CYS A 31 4.22 -3.02 0.27
N VAL A 32 3.05 -2.73 -0.29
CA VAL A 32 2.88 -2.61 -1.75
C VAL A 32 3.56 -1.39 -2.38
N PHE A 33 3.87 -0.35 -1.60
CA PHE A 33 4.44 0.91 -2.11
C PHE A 33 5.97 0.95 -2.02
N CYS A 34 6.55 0.47 -0.92
CA CYS A 34 8.00 0.47 -0.71
C CYS A 34 8.64 -0.91 -0.82
N GLU A 35 7.84 -1.98 -0.91
CA GLU A 35 8.30 -3.37 -1.01
C GLU A 35 9.21 -3.79 0.15
N GLU A 36 9.04 -3.16 1.32
CA GLU A 36 9.59 -3.62 2.60
C GLU A 36 8.88 -4.92 2.97
N VAL A 37 9.67 -5.97 3.21
CA VAL A 37 9.17 -7.24 3.76
C VAL A 37 9.47 -7.23 5.25
N ASN A 38 8.43 -7.29 6.07
CA ASN A 38 8.57 -7.33 7.52
C ASN A 38 7.49 -8.25 8.12
N PRO A 39 7.83 -9.36 8.80
CA PRO A 39 6.85 -10.27 9.40
C PRO A 39 5.89 -9.59 10.40
N GLU A 40 6.26 -8.42 10.93
CA GLU A 40 5.37 -7.61 11.76
C GLU A 40 4.29 -6.87 10.98
N PHE A 41 4.33 -6.83 9.65
CA PHE A 41 3.29 -6.24 8.79
C PHE A 41 2.01 -7.07 8.77
N VAL A 42 1.43 -7.27 9.94
CA VAL A 42 0.01 -7.56 10.11
C VAL A 42 -0.81 -6.32 9.78
N GLN A 43 -2.10 -6.49 9.48
CA GLN A 43 -2.99 -5.42 9.00
C GLN A 43 -2.82 -4.09 9.77
N GLN A 44 -2.91 -4.11 11.10
CA GLN A 44 -2.75 -2.91 11.93
C GLN A 44 -1.37 -2.24 11.81
N ARG A 45 -0.30 -3.02 11.71
CA ARG A 45 1.06 -2.49 11.55
C ARG A 45 1.28 -1.96 10.13
N LEU A 46 0.63 -2.55 9.15
CA LEU A 46 0.66 -2.09 7.76
C LEU A 46 -0.10 -0.77 7.59
N ASP A 47 -1.24 -0.61 8.28
CA ASP A 47 -1.97 0.66 8.35
C ASP A 47 -1.11 1.77 8.96
N GLU A 48 -0.42 1.49 10.08
CA GLU A 48 0.52 2.44 10.68
C GLU A 48 1.68 2.76 9.73
N HIS A 49 2.21 1.75 9.04
CA HIS A 49 3.24 1.93 8.03
C HIS A 49 2.77 2.89 6.93
N TYR A 50 1.58 2.69 6.35
CA TYR A 50 1.04 3.59 5.33
C TYR A 50 0.83 5.02 5.84
N TRP A 51 0.36 5.15 7.07
CA TRP A 51 0.04 6.45 7.67
C TRP A 51 1.26 7.26 8.14
N ARG A 52 2.30 6.63 8.69
CA ARG A 52 3.42 7.34 9.34
C ARG A 52 4.78 7.06 8.76
N GLU A 53 5.02 5.85 8.26
CA GLU A 53 6.39 5.36 8.07
C GLU A 53 6.79 5.23 6.60
N CYS A 54 5.88 4.84 5.72
CA CYS A 54 6.20 4.48 4.34
C CYS A 54 6.85 5.66 3.60
N PRO A 55 8.13 5.55 3.18
CA PRO A 55 8.84 6.65 2.50
C PRO A 55 8.29 6.95 1.09
N CYS A 56 7.60 5.97 0.48
CA CYS A 56 6.98 6.10 -0.84
C CYS A 56 5.65 6.84 -0.82
N LEU A 57 5.10 7.13 0.37
CA LEU A 57 3.84 7.87 0.53
C LEU A 57 4.10 9.25 1.14
N CYS A 58 3.44 10.28 0.61
CA CYS A 58 3.48 11.61 1.19
C CYS A 58 2.14 12.33 1.08
N ALA A 59 1.91 13.28 1.98
CA ALA A 59 0.72 14.12 1.94
C ALA A 59 0.91 15.26 0.92
N CYS A 60 -0.10 15.48 0.08
CA CYS A 60 -0.14 16.61 -0.82
C CYS A 60 -0.17 17.94 -0.03
N ALA A 61 0.69 18.89 -0.37
CA ALA A 61 0.78 20.18 0.31
C ALA A 61 -0.48 21.07 0.15
N TYR A 62 -1.37 20.73 -0.79
CA TYR A 62 -2.54 21.54 -1.12
C TYR A 62 -3.86 20.96 -0.62
N CYS A 63 -4.00 19.63 -0.59
CA CYS A 63 -5.24 18.96 -0.16
C CYS A 63 -5.03 17.97 0.99
N SER A 64 -3.79 17.77 1.45
CA SER A 64 -3.43 16.84 2.54
C SER A 64 -3.73 15.37 2.28
N GLU A 65 -4.13 15.00 1.06
CA GLU A 65 -4.35 13.61 0.67
C GLU A 65 -3.02 12.86 0.61
N VAL A 66 -2.98 11.66 1.18
CA VAL A 66 -1.80 10.80 1.14
C VAL A 66 -1.79 10.07 -0.19
N VAL A 67 -0.74 10.30 -0.97
CA VAL A 67 -0.55 9.74 -2.31
C VAL A 67 0.87 9.21 -2.44
N GLU A 68 1.07 8.33 -3.40
CA GLU A 68 2.41 7.86 -3.76
C GLU A 68 3.23 9.01 -4.35
N VAL A 69 4.49 9.11 -3.93
CA VAL A 69 5.40 10.16 -4.39
C VAL A 69 5.60 10.10 -5.91
N ALA A 70 5.63 8.89 -6.50
CA ALA A 70 5.74 8.70 -7.94
C ALA A 70 4.51 9.26 -8.70
N ASN A 71 3.32 9.17 -8.09
CA ASN A 71 2.06 9.60 -8.71
C ASN A 71 1.65 11.03 -8.31
N MET A 72 2.41 11.71 -7.45
CA MET A 72 2.10 13.07 -6.99
C MET A 72 1.97 14.06 -8.17
N HIS A 73 2.76 13.90 -9.24
CA HIS A 73 2.61 14.74 -10.44
C HIS A 73 1.25 14.59 -11.10
N THR A 74 0.78 13.35 -11.23
CA THR A 74 -0.54 13.03 -11.79
C THR A 74 -1.63 13.57 -10.87
N HIS A 75 -1.49 13.35 -9.57
CA HIS A 75 -2.40 13.91 -8.56
C HIS A 75 -2.55 15.42 -8.72
N LEU A 76 -1.44 16.18 -8.70
CA LEU A 76 -1.47 17.64 -8.80
C LEU A 76 -2.12 18.15 -10.09
N LYS A 77 -1.98 17.41 -11.21
CA LYS A 77 -2.49 17.81 -12.52
C LYS A 77 -3.96 17.46 -12.72
N LEU A 78 -4.39 16.28 -12.27
CA LEU A 78 -5.65 15.67 -12.69
C LEU A 78 -6.63 15.41 -11.53
N GLU A 79 -6.13 15.15 -10.32
CA GLU A 79 -6.95 14.60 -9.23
C GLU A 79 -7.06 15.55 -8.03
N CYS A 80 -6.13 16.50 -7.90
CA CYS A 80 -6.04 17.36 -6.74
C CYS A 80 -7.26 18.27 -6.64
N LYS A 81 -7.93 18.20 -5.48
CA LYS A 81 -9.15 18.96 -5.17
C LYS A 81 -8.87 20.46 -4.99
N SER A 82 -7.61 20.84 -4.70
CA SER A 82 -7.24 22.24 -4.50
C SER A 82 -6.99 22.94 -5.84
N PRO A 83 -7.64 24.09 -6.11
CA PRO A 83 -7.40 24.84 -7.34
C PRO A 83 -5.96 25.37 -7.43
N GLN A 84 -5.26 25.54 -6.31
CA GLN A 84 -3.88 26.03 -6.27
C GLN A 84 -2.87 25.02 -6.83
N ALA A 85 -3.19 23.72 -6.83
CA ALA A 85 -2.31 22.68 -7.36
C ALA A 85 -2.13 22.76 -8.88
N LYS A 86 -3.14 23.28 -9.60
CA LYS A 86 -3.16 23.34 -11.08
C LYS A 86 -2.05 24.22 -11.68
N GLY A 87 -1.45 25.10 -10.88
CA GLY A 87 -0.32 25.93 -11.29
C GLY A 87 1.05 25.25 -11.15
N VAL A 88 1.12 24.08 -10.53
CA VAL A 88 2.40 23.37 -10.31
C VAL A 88 2.79 22.59 -11.57
N GLN A 89 3.68 23.18 -12.37
CA GLN A 89 4.27 22.51 -13.53
C GLN A 89 5.69 22.08 -13.18
N LEU A 90 5.83 20.78 -12.86
CA LEU A 90 7.12 20.13 -12.71
C LEU A 90 7.24 19.00 -13.76
N PRO A 91 8.45 18.74 -14.30
CA PRO A 91 8.70 17.59 -15.17
C PRO A 91 8.44 16.27 -14.44
N ALA A 92 7.87 15.27 -15.13
CA ALA A 92 7.50 13.99 -14.52
C ALA A 92 8.68 13.19 -13.94
N ASP A 93 9.91 13.50 -14.37
CA ASP A 93 11.15 12.88 -13.91
C ASP A 93 11.81 13.63 -12.74
N THR A 94 11.09 14.54 -12.08
CA THR A 94 11.58 15.32 -10.94
C THR A 94 10.85 14.98 -9.65
N CYS A 95 11.58 14.96 -8.54
CA CYS A 95 10.97 14.74 -7.22
C CYS A 95 10.17 15.97 -6.78
N VAL A 96 8.91 15.78 -6.41
CA VAL A 96 8.02 16.86 -5.90
C VAL A 96 8.47 17.47 -4.56
N MET A 97 9.31 16.77 -3.80
CA MET A 97 9.77 17.22 -2.49
C MET A 97 11.09 18.00 -2.55
N CYS A 98 12.09 17.50 -3.30
CA CYS A 98 13.41 18.11 -3.38
C CYS A 98 13.72 18.78 -4.73
N ARG A 99 12.87 18.61 -5.74
CA ARG A 99 13.04 19.08 -7.13
C ARG A 99 14.28 18.54 -7.85
N ALA A 100 14.95 17.53 -7.30
CA ALA A 100 16.02 16.82 -8.00
C ALA A 100 15.45 15.97 -9.14
N LYS A 101 16.24 15.80 -10.20
CA LYS A 101 15.94 14.86 -11.28
C LYS A 101 16.17 13.43 -10.78
N VAL A 102 15.12 12.61 -10.79
CA VAL A 102 15.13 11.23 -10.29
C VAL A 102 15.01 10.20 -11.41
N GLY A 103 14.42 10.58 -12.55
CA GLY A 103 14.09 9.67 -13.64
C GLY A 103 12.59 9.37 -13.73
N LEU A 104 12.17 8.68 -14.78
CA LEU A 104 10.77 8.36 -15.03
C LEU A 104 10.35 7.06 -14.34
N GLY A 105 9.10 7.02 -13.88
CA GLY A 105 8.44 5.82 -13.34
C GLY A 105 8.76 5.52 -11.88
N GLU A 106 7.91 4.67 -11.28
CA GLU A 106 7.93 4.35 -9.85
C GLU A 106 9.29 3.83 -9.38
N ALA A 107 9.92 2.92 -10.12
CA ALA A 107 11.21 2.34 -9.74
C ALA A 107 12.32 3.40 -9.56
N ALA A 108 12.31 4.47 -10.35
CA ALA A 108 13.27 5.57 -10.22
C ALA A 108 13.02 6.37 -8.92
N PHE A 109 11.76 6.66 -8.62
CA PHE A 109 11.36 7.32 -7.39
C PHE A 109 11.62 6.45 -6.16
N ARG A 110 11.30 5.15 -6.20
CA ARG A 110 11.60 4.20 -5.12
C ARG A 110 13.09 4.17 -4.84
N ARG A 111 13.95 4.06 -5.85
CA ARG A 111 15.41 4.15 -5.66
C ARG A 111 15.84 5.47 -5.00
N HIS A 112 15.29 6.59 -5.44
CA HIS A 112 15.59 7.90 -4.84
C HIS A 112 15.15 8.02 -3.36
N LEU A 113 14.04 7.38 -3.00
CA LEU A 113 13.45 7.47 -1.66
C LEU A 113 14.04 6.45 -0.68
N LEU A 114 14.40 5.26 -1.17
CA LEU A 114 14.71 4.10 -0.35
C LEU A 114 16.21 3.79 -0.24
N VAL A 115 17.04 4.22 -1.21
CA VAL A 115 18.47 3.93 -1.20
C VAL A 115 19.25 4.99 -0.43
N GLY A 116 20.19 4.55 0.42
CA GLY A 116 21.06 5.43 1.20
C GLY A 116 20.27 6.26 2.23
N SER A 117 20.47 7.58 2.24
CA SER A 117 19.71 8.51 3.10
C SER A 117 18.32 8.86 2.57
N GLY A 118 17.95 8.34 1.39
CA GLY A 118 16.75 8.72 0.66
C GLY A 118 16.74 10.19 0.24
N CYS A 119 15.55 10.68 -0.15
CA CYS A 119 15.33 12.07 -0.53
C CYS A 119 15.60 13.02 0.64
N ALA A 120 16.46 14.02 0.45
CA ALA A 120 16.82 14.98 1.50
C ALA A 120 15.61 15.73 2.09
N LYS A 121 14.61 16.05 1.27
CA LYS A 121 13.40 16.80 1.67
C LYS A 121 12.19 15.92 1.99
N ALA A 122 12.31 14.60 1.87
CA ALA A 122 11.22 13.72 2.31
C ALA A 122 11.02 13.82 3.82
N VAL A 123 9.76 13.95 4.22
CA VAL A 123 9.34 13.95 5.63
C VAL A 123 9.60 12.58 6.25
N ARG A 124 9.32 11.51 5.49
CA ARG A 124 9.53 10.11 5.89
C ARG A 124 10.86 9.62 5.29
N LYS A 125 11.72 9.06 6.13
CA LYS A 125 13.05 8.57 5.74
C LYS A 125 13.05 7.04 5.65
N PRO A 126 13.85 6.45 4.75
CA PRO A 126 14.03 5.01 4.75
C PRO A 126 14.66 4.54 6.06
N LYS A 127 14.27 3.35 6.50
CA LYS A 127 14.82 2.72 7.70
C LYS A 127 16.18 2.13 7.35
N LEU A 128 17.19 2.38 8.19
CA LEU A 128 18.52 1.79 8.01
C LEU A 128 18.44 0.27 8.19
N GLY A 129 19.12 -0.48 7.31
CA GLY A 129 19.20 -1.94 7.40
C GLY A 129 17.97 -2.71 6.91
N VAL A 130 16.93 -2.00 6.43
CA VAL A 130 15.77 -2.63 5.80
C VAL A 130 16.08 -3.05 4.37
N LYS A 131 15.63 -4.25 3.99
CA LYS A 131 15.71 -4.75 2.62
C LYS A 131 14.40 -4.48 1.91
N TYR A 132 14.48 -3.83 0.76
CA TYR A 132 13.37 -3.56 -0.14
C TYR A 132 13.53 -4.44 -1.39
N ARG A 133 12.43 -4.93 -1.99
CA ARG A 133 12.48 -5.65 -3.28
C ARG A 133 12.48 -4.66 -4.46
N LEU A 134 13.57 -3.87 -4.60
CA LEU A 134 13.74 -2.84 -5.64
C LEU A 134 13.97 -3.37 -7.06
#